data_AF-A0A7V0QJR9-F1
#
_entry.id   AF-A0A7V0QJR9-F1
#
_cell.length_a   1.000
_cell.length_b   1.000
_cell.length_c   1.000
_cell.angle_alpha   90.00
_cell.angle_beta   90.00
_cell.angle_gamma   90.00
#
_symmetry.space_group_name_H-M   'P 1'
#
loop_
_entity.id
_entity.type
_entity.pdbx_description
1 polymer ?
#
loop_
_entity_poly.entity_id
_entity_poly.type
_entity_poly.pdbx_seq_one_letter_code
_entity_poly.pdbx_strand_id
1 'polypeptide(L)'
;MKTIGSFTGLIILFLFLFLNTLPGSALAIPKAQKPDRAGKARIVENYGNLPFSFEKNQGQTDEKVGFLSRGGRYTLFLTPDEAVLA
;
A
#
# COMPACT_ATOMS: atom_id res chain seq x y z
N MET A 1 7.00 -13.22 -31.22
CA MET A 1 5.59 -13.63 -31.38
C MET A 1 4.99 -13.67 -29.99
N LYS A 2 4.02 -12.80 -29.71
CA LYS A 2 3.45 -12.50 -28.39
C LYS A 2 2.32 -13.49 -28.06
N THR A 3 2.36 -14.12 -26.89
CA THR A 3 1.17 -14.74 -26.26
C THR A 3 1.27 -14.61 -24.73
N ILE A 4 0.83 -13.45 -24.20
CA ILE A 4 0.60 -13.18 -22.76
C ILE A 4 -0.91 -12.91 -22.50
N GLY A 5 -1.77 -13.23 -23.48
CA GLY A 5 -3.22 -13.07 -23.33
C GLY A 5 -3.83 -14.21 -22.50
N SER A 6 -3.90 -14.08 -21.17
CA SER A 6 -4.94 -14.78 -20.38
C SER A 6 -5.09 -14.34 -18.90
N PHE A 7 -4.19 -13.54 -18.31
CA PHE A 7 -4.30 -13.21 -16.87
C PHE A 7 -5.10 -11.95 -16.55
N THR A 8 -5.18 -11.00 -17.49
CA THR A 8 -5.90 -9.74 -17.32
C THR A 8 -7.43 -9.93 -17.24
N GLY A 9 -7.98 -10.95 -17.91
CA GLY A 9 -9.42 -11.19 -17.91
C GLY A 9 -9.97 -11.68 -16.56
N LEU A 10 -9.21 -12.52 -15.84
CA LEU A 10 -9.64 -13.07 -14.56
C LEU A 10 -9.59 -12.03 -13.43
N ILE A 11 -8.61 -11.14 -13.47
CA ILE A 11 -8.46 -10.03 -12.51
C ILE A 11 -9.61 -9.02 -12.66
N ILE A 12 -10.00 -8.70 -13.89
CA ILE A 12 -11.12 -7.79 -14.16
C ILE A 12 -12.45 -8.39 -13.70
N LEU A 13 -12.68 -9.69 -13.93
CA LEU A 13 -13.91 -10.37 -13.50
C LEU A 13 -14.00 -10.47 -11.97
N PHE A 14 -12.88 -10.71 -11.29
CA PHE A 14 -12.81 -10.76 -9.83
C PHE A 14 -13.06 -9.37 -9.21
N LEU A 15 -12.53 -8.29 -9.80
CA LEU A 15 -12.80 -6.91 -9.38
C LEU A 15 -14.28 -6.52 -9.55
N PHE A 16 -14.93 -6.98 -10.62
CA PHE A 16 -16.33 -6.67 -10.93
C PHE A 16 -17.33 -7.37 -9.97
N LEU A 17 -17.02 -8.60 -9.56
CA LEU A 17 -17.81 -9.35 -8.58
C LEU A 17 -17.66 -8.78 -7.16
N PHE A 18 -16.48 -8.25 -6.81
CA PHE A 18 -16.23 -7.64 -5.50
C PHE A 18 -16.92 -6.27 -5.33
N LEU A 19 -17.17 -5.54 -6.43
CA LEU A 19 -17.76 -4.20 -6.38
C LEU A 19 -19.29 -4.18 -6.21
N ASN A 20 -20.00 -5.28 -6.51
CA ASN A 20 -21.46 -5.29 -6.57
C ASN A 20 -22.17 -5.89 -5.34
N THR A 21 -21.45 -6.23 -4.26
CA THR A 21 -22.06 -6.83 -3.04
C THR A 21 -21.80 -6.00 -1.79
N LEU A 22 -22.02 -4.68 -1.84
CA LEU A 22 -22.00 -3.83 -0.65
C LEU A 22 -23.41 -3.29 -0.37
N PRO A 23 -24.11 -3.75 0.68
CA PRO A 23 -25.34 -3.12 1.12
C PRO A 23 -25.04 -1.68 1.56
N GLY A 24 -25.59 -0.71 0.84
CA GLY A 24 -25.26 0.71 0.91
C GLY A 24 -25.78 1.46 2.16
N SER A 25 -25.64 0.91 3.37
CA SER A 25 -26.21 1.56 4.56
C SER A 25 -25.42 1.41 5.88
N ALA A 26 -24.13 1.06 5.87
CA ALA A 26 -23.41 0.80 7.13
C ALA A 26 -22.05 1.48 7.34
N LEU A 27 -21.68 2.52 6.58
CA LEU A 27 -20.42 3.24 6.81
C LEU A 27 -20.66 4.74 6.92
N ALA A 28 -20.93 5.23 8.13
CA ALA A 28 -20.48 6.57 8.45
C ALA A 28 -18.94 6.55 8.37
N ILE A 29 -18.38 6.91 7.21
CA ILE A 29 -16.93 7.04 7.06
C ILE A 29 -16.53 8.21 7.96
N PRO A 30 -15.80 7.97 9.08
CA PRO A 30 -15.32 9.07 9.89
C PRO A 30 -14.47 9.94 8.97
N LYS A 31 -14.92 11.18 8.75
CA LYS A 31 -14.23 12.13 7.90
C LYS A 31 -12.80 12.22 8.42
N ALA A 32 -11.83 11.78 7.63
CA ALA A 32 -10.43 11.70 8.06
C ALA A 32 -10.00 13.07 8.58
N GLN A 33 -9.87 13.19 9.90
CA GLN A 33 -9.52 14.45 10.55
C GLN A 33 -8.05 14.71 10.23
N LYS A 34 -7.76 15.81 9.51
CA LYS A 34 -6.37 16.23 9.33
C LYS A 34 -5.74 16.39 10.71
N PRO A 35 -4.55 15.82 10.96
CA PRO A 35 -3.93 15.93 12.27
C PRO A 35 -3.73 17.41 12.63
N ASP A 36 -4.19 17.76 13.82
CA ASP A 36 -3.92 19.06 14.43
C ASP A 36 -2.42 19.19 14.75
N ARG A 37 -1.99 20.34 15.26
CA ARG A 37 -0.55 20.56 15.53
C ARG A 37 0.03 19.51 16.50
N ALA A 38 -0.75 19.10 17.50
CA ALA A 38 -0.35 18.07 18.46
C ALA A 38 -0.25 16.69 17.80
N GLY A 39 -1.18 16.35 16.91
CA GLY A 39 -1.14 15.12 16.10
C GLY A 39 0.08 15.07 15.18
N LYS A 40 0.43 16.19 14.53
CA LYS A 40 1.66 16.28 13.72
C LYS A 40 2.93 16.11 14.55
N ALA A 41 3.00 16.73 15.73
CA ALA A 41 4.15 16.60 16.62
C ALA A 41 4.37 15.15 17.08
N ARG A 42 3.28 14.45 17.46
CA ARG A 42 3.33 13.01 17.80
C ARG A 42 3.74 12.13 16.63
N ILE A 43 3.31 12.45 15.41
CA ILE A 43 3.76 11.73 14.22
C ILE A 43 5.26 11.89 14.04
N VAL A 44 5.79 13.12 14.13
CA VAL A 44 7.23 13.38 13.97
C VAL A 44 8.06 12.68 15.04
N GLU A 45 7.64 12.77 16.30
CA GLU A 45 8.29 12.10 17.43
C GLU A 45 8.33 10.58 17.25
N ASN A 46 7.23 9.99 16.77
CA ASN A 46 7.15 8.54 16.58
C ASN A 46 7.82 8.07 15.28
N TYR A 47 7.92 8.93 14.25
CA TYR A 47 8.54 8.58 12.96
C TYR A 47 10.01 8.18 13.12
N GLY A 48 10.74 8.82 14.04
CA GLY A 48 12.13 8.49 14.36
C GLY A 48 12.32 7.21 15.19
N ASN A 49 11.24 6.69 15.77
CA ASN A 49 11.24 5.51 16.64
C ASN A 49 10.69 4.25 15.94
N LEU A 50 10.29 4.33 14.66
CA LEU A 50 9.88 3.14 13.93
C LEU A 50 11.11 2.25 13.66
N PRO A 51 11.09 0.97 14.04
CA PRO A 51 12.21 0.04 13.83
C PRO A 51 12.42 -0.35 12.36
N PHE A 52 11.89 0.41 11.41
CA PHE A 52 11.91 0.12 9.99
C PHE A 52 13.01 0.91 9.29
N SER A 53 14.14 0.24 9.04
CA SER A 53 15.14 0.74 8.10
C SER A 53 14.67 0.52 6.66
N PHE A 54 15.00 1.46 5.78
CA PHE A 54 14.77 1.34 4.35
C PHE A 54 16.03 0.83 3.67
N GLU A 55 15.88 -0.22 2.88
CA GLU A 55 16.90 -0.79 2.02
C GLU A 55 16.66 -0.31 0.59
N LYS A 56 17.71 0.08 -0.13
CA LYS A 56 17.60 0.36 -1.57
C LYS A 56 17.33 -0.95 -2.31
N ASN A 57 16.45 -0.90 -3.31
CA ASN A 57 16.31 -2.02 -4.23
C ASN A 57 17.58 -2.15 -5.10
N GLN A 58 18.22 -3.30 -5.00
CA GLN A 58 19.42 -3.74 -5.72
C GLN A 58 19.09 -4.94 -6.64
N GLY A 59 17.81 -5.17 -6.94
CA GLY A 59 17.32 -6.30 -7.73
C GLY A 59 16.60 -7.38 -6.92
N GLN A 60 16.23 -7.10 -5.66
CA GLN A 60 15.46 -8.04 -4.84
C GLN A 60 13.98 -8.11 -5.29
N THR A 61 13.47 -7.06 -5.93
CA THR A 61 12.08 -6.94 -6.40
C THR A 61 12.03 -6.12 -7.70
N ASP A 62 10.82 -5.91 -8.22
CA ASP A 62 10.54 -5.14 -9.44
C ASP A 62 11.28 -3.79 -9.46
N GLU A 63 11.83 -3.43 -10.62
CA GLU A 63 12.68 -2.25 -10.80
C GLU A 63 11.98 -0.92 -10.47
N LYS A 64 10.64 -0.90 -10.48
CA LYS A 64 9.85 0.27 -10.09
C LYS A 64 9.93 0.57 -8.60
N VAL A 65 10.28 -0.41 -7.77
CA VAL A 65 10.47 -0.23 -6.34
C VAL A 65 11.85 0.34 -6.12
N GLY A 66 11.94 1.55 -5.56
CA GLY A 66 13.22 2.17 -5.23
C GLY A 66 13.75 1.71 -3.88
N PHE A 67 12.85 1.48 -2.92
CA PHE A 67 13.18 1.10 -1.56
C PHE A 67 12.21 0.06 -1.01
N LEU A 68 12.70 -0.77 -0.10
CA LEU A 68 11.89 -1.71 0.65
C LEU A 68 12.23 -1.63 2.15
N SER A 69 11.26 -1.95 3.00
CA SER A 69 11.49 -2.14 4.43
C SER A 69 10.90 -3.47 4.86
N ARG A 70 11.69 -4.24 5.61
CA ARG A 70 11.30 -5.56 6.09
C ARG A 70 10.85 -5.44 7.52
N GLY A 71 9.60 -5.78 7.76
CA GLY A 71 9.10 -6.06 9.08
C GLY A 71 8.91 -7.53 9.35
N GLY A 72 8.73 -7.88 10.62
CA GLY A 72 8.67 -9.27 11.04
C GLY A 72 7.60 -10.11 10.33
N ARG A 73 6.51 -9.49 9.85
CA ARG A 73 5.42 -10.20 9.14
C ARG A 73 4.99 -9.57 7.82
N TYR A 74 5.63 -8.49 7.38
CA TYR A 74 5.27 -7.80 6.16
C TYR A 74 6.49 -7.15 5.52
N THR A 75 6.41 -6.91 4.22
CA THR A 75 7.35 -6.04 3.51
C THR A 75 6.61 -4.82 2.99
N LEU A 76 7.18 -3.66 3.25
CA LEU A 76 6.75 -2.41 2.64
C LEU A 76 7.60 -2.14 1.40
N PHE A 77 6.96 -1.98 0.24
CA PHE A 77 7.61 -1.57 -1.00
C PHE A 77 7.25 -0.13 -1.32
N LEU A 78 8.24 0.68 -1.67
CA LEU A 78 8.07 2.09 -2.03
C LEU A 78 8.49 2.32 -3.47
N THR A 79 7.54 2.79 -4.26
CA THR A 79 7.79 3.45 -5.56
C THR A 79 7.78 4.97 -5.33
N PRO A 80 8.08 5.81 -6.33
CA PRO A 80 8.01 7.26 -6.17
C PRO A 80 6.62 7.78 -5.75
N ASP A 81 5.57 7.06 -6.12
CA ASP A 81 4.18 7.53 -6.02
C ASP A 81 3.31 6.67 -5.10
N GLU A 82 3.76 5.45 -4.75
CA GLU A 82 2.94 4.46 -4.07
C GLU A 82 3.71 3.71 -2.97
N ALA A 83 2.95 3.20 -2.01
CA ALA A 83 3.41 2.37 -0.92
C ALA A 83 2.54 1.10 -0.86
N VAL A 84 3.16 -0.07 -1.01
CA VAL A 84 2.47 -1.37 -1.05
C VAL A 84 2.95 -2.26 0.09
N LEU A 85 2.01 -2.86 0.82
CA LEU A 85 2.25 -3.84 1.88
C LEU A 85 1.96 -5.25 1.34
N ALA A 86 2.89 -6.17 1.59
CA ALA A 86 2.76 -7.59 1.28
C ALA A 86 3.10 -8.46 2.48
#